data_AF-A0A285CJI4-F1
#
_entry.id   AF-A0A285CJI4-F1
#
_cell.length_a   1.000
_cell.length_b   1.000
_cell.length_c   1.000
_cell.angle_alpha   90.00
_cell.angle_beta   90.00
_cell.angle_gamma   90.00
#
_symmetry.space_group_name_H-M   'P 1'
#
loop_
_entity.id
_entity.type
_entity.pdbx_description
1 polymer ?
#
loop_
_entity_poly.entity_id
_entity_poly.type
_entity_poly.pdbx_seq_one_letter_code
_entity_poly.pdbx_strand_id
1 'polypeptide(L)'
;MDVTFRPLAQPSAMSLSGARPEPGGSQDLRKAAEGFESLFVSELLKGGRAGLPGGDLLGNAGVDAARDLLDMELARAAAGRAGLGIADAIERQFAPLVKVR
;
A
#
# COMPACT_ATOMS: atom_id res chain seq x y z
N MET A 1 -62.16 -9.50 -0.49
CA MET A 1 -60.80 -10.09 -0.40
C MET A 1 -59.90 -9.01 0.16
N ASP A 2 -59.71 -9.03 1.48
CA ASP A 2 -58.84 -8.08 2.19
C ASP A 2 -57.38 -8.44 1.95
N VAL A 3 -56.65 -7.56 1.25
CA VAL A 3 -55.21 -7.70 1.03
C VAL A 3 -54.46 -6.89 2.08
N THR A 4 -54.34 -7.46 3.28
CA THR A 4 -53.47 -6.92 4.33
C THR A 4 -52.01 -7.05 3.89
N PHE A 5 -51.33 -5.91 3.73
CA PHE A 5 -49.91 -5.86 3.37
C PHE A 5 -49.04 -6.25 4.58
N ARG A 6 -48.35 -7.39 4.48
CA ARG A 6 -47.42 -7.87 5.51
C ARG A 6 -46.02 -7.28 5.26
N PRO A 7 -45.39 -6.59 6.21
CA PRO A 7 -44.06 -6.03 5.99
C PRO A 7 -43.03 -7.16 5.85
N LEU A 8 -42.17 -7.05 4.84
CA LEU A 8 -41.05 -7.96 4.63
C LEU A 8 -40.01 -7.71 5.73
N ALA A 9 -39.52 -8.79 6.34
CA ALA A 9 -38.48 -8.75 7.37
C ALA A 9 -37.26 -7.96 6.88
N GLN A 10 -36.81 -7.00 7.68
CA GLN A 10 -35.60 -6.23 7.38
C GLN A 10 -34.39 -7.17 7.49
N PRO A 11 -33.47 -7.19 6.51
CA PRO A 11 -32.24 -7.95 6.65
C PRO A 11 -31.41 -7.30 7.76
N SER A 12 -31.19 -8.04 8.85
CA SER A 12 -30.23 -7.66 9.89
C SER A 12 -28.89 -7.42 9.21
N ALA A 13 -28.45 -6.16 9.18
CA ALA A 13 -27.11 -5.83 8.74
C ALA A 13 -26.13 -6.62 9.61
N MET A 14 -25.42 -7.57 9.00
CA MET A 14 -24.32 -8.25 9.66
C MET A 14 -23.35 -7.16 10.11
N SER A 15 -23.26 -6.96 11.43
CA SER A 15 -22.23 -6.12 12.02
C SER A 15 -20.89 -6.77 11.70
N LEU A 16 -20.21 -6.22 10.69
CA LEU A 16 -18.81 -6.53 10.40
C LEU A 16 -17.96 -5.92 11.52
N SER A 17 -18.05 -6.52 12.71
CA SER A 17 -17.06 -6.34 13.77
C SER A 17 -15.81 -7.15 13.43
N GLY A 18 -15.26 -6.93 12.22
CA GLY A 18 -13.84 -7.13 12.00
C GLY A 18 -13.16 -5.96 12.68
N ALA A 19 -12.32 -6.22 13.68
CA ALA A 19 -11.56 -5.21 14.40
C ALA A 19 -11.00 -4.21 13.39
N ARG A 20 -11.61 -3.03 13.32
CA ARG A 20 -11.02 -1.89 12.63
C ARG A 20 -9.67 -1.75 13.30
N PRO A 21 -8.53 -1.80 12.57
CA PRO A 21 -7.25 -1.54 13.18
C PRO A 21 -7.40 -0.17 13.85
N GLU A 22 -7.41 -0.18 15.17
CA GLU A 22 -7.35 1.04 15.95
C GLU A 22 -6.18 1.82 15.36
N PRO A 23 -6.36 3.10 14.99
CA PRO A 23 -5.31 3.85 14.32
C PRO A 23 -4.10 3.84 15.23
N GLY A 24 -3.16 2.97 14.87
CA GLY A 24 -1.86 2.88 15.48
C GLY A 24 -1.26 4.27 15.42
N GLY A 25 -0.71 4.74 16.54
CA GLY A 25 -0.30 6.13 16.70
C GLY A 25 0.73 6.58 15.66
N SER A 26 1.38 7.72 15.89
CA SER A 26 2.34 8.30 14.94
C SER A 26 3.42 7.32 14.45
N GLN A 27 3.78 6.31 15.24
CA GLN A 27 4.73 5.27 14.84
C GLN A 27 4.22 4.34 13.73
N ASP A 28 2.93 4.00 13.72
CA ASP A 28 2.37 3.12 12.69
C ASP A 28 2.09 3.89 11.41
N LEU A 29 1.76 5.19 11.51
CA LEU A 29 1.74 6.09 10.36
C LEU A 29 3.13 6.17 9.70
N ARG A 30 4.20 6.35 10.49
CA ARG A 30 5.59 6.37 9.99
C ARG A 30 5.93 5.11 9.22
N LYS A 31 5.67 3.93 9.81
CA LYS A 31 5.95 2.64 9.18
C LYS A 31 5.16 2.46 7.87
N ALA A 32 3.89 2.86 7.85
CA ALA A 32 3.08 2.80 6.64
C ALA A 32 3.60 3.73 5.54
N ALA A 33 4.03 4.94 5.91
CA ALA A 33 4.58 5.93 4.99
C ALA A 33 5.91 5.47 4.37
N GLU A 34 6.83 4.91 5.18
CA GLU A 34 8.08 4.29 4.70
C GLU A 34 7.82 3.07 3.80
N GLY A 35 6.84 2.23 4.16
CA GLY A 35 6.43 1.10 3.34
C GLY A 35 5.90 1.53 1.97
N PHE A 36 5.11 2.62 1.93
CA PHE A 36 4.62 3.19 0.67
C PHE A 36 5.77 3.73 -0.19
N GLU A 37 6.71 4.47 0.39
CA GLU A 37 7.88 4.98 -0.34
C GLU A 37 8.72 3.82 -0.91
N SER A 38 8.87 2.72 -0.17
CA SER A 38 9.52 1.49 -0.68
C SER A 38 8.82 0.98 -1.95
N LEU A 39 7.50 0.81 -1.90
CA LEU A 39 6.74 0.30 -3.05
C LEU A 39 6.87 1.24 -4.26
N PHE A 40 6.80 2.55 -4.02
CA PHE A 40 6.98 3.54 -5.07
C PHE A 40 8.36 3.46 -5.74
N VAL A 41 9.44 3.34 -4.96
CA VAL A 41 10.79 3.17 -5.50
C VAL A 41 10.89 1.90 -6.33
N SER A 42 10.31 0.79 -5.86
CA SER A 42 10.30 -0.46 -6.61
C SER A 42 9.61 -0.31 -7.97
N GLU A 43 8.44 0.34 -8.02
CA GLU A 43 7.73 0.60 -9.27
C GLU A 43 8.47 1.58 -10.19
N LEU A 44 9.15 2.59 -9.64
CA LEU A 44 10.00 3.49 -10.40
C LEU A 44 11.16 2.73 -11.07
N LEU A 45 11.83 1.82 -10.35
CA LEU A 45 12.92 1.01 -10.87
C LEU A 45 12.44 0.05 -11.97
N LYS A 46 11.28 -0.59 -11.76
CA LYS A 46 10.64 -1.44 -12.77
C LYS A 46 10.31 -0.66 -14.04
N GLY A 47 9.65 0.49 -13.91
CA GLY A 47 9.29 1.37 -15.03
C GLY A 47 10.51 1.88 -15.80
N GLY A 48 11.58 2.25 -15.09
CA GLY A 48 12.85 2.68 -15.69
C GLY A 48 13.48 1.62 -16.60
N ARG A 49 13.43 0.34 -16.21
CA ARG A 49 13.96 -0.75 -17.02
C ARG A 49 13.06 -1.17 -18.17
N ALA A 50 11.72 -1.07 -18.01
CA ALA A 50 10.79 -1.31 -19.11
C ALA A 50 11.03 -0.35 -20.29
N GLY A 51 11.57 0.84 -20.02
CA GLY A 51 11.98 1.80 -21.05
C GLY A 51 13.36 1.56 -21.67
N LEU A 52 14.16 0.59 -21.19
CA LEU A 52 15.49 0.30 -21.76
C LEU A 52 15.39 -0.68 -22.94
N PRO A 53 15.97 -0.34 -24.11
CA PRO A 53 16.04 -1.28 -25.24
C PRO A 53 16.96 -2.46 -24.89
N GLY A 54 16.44 -3.69 -24.92
CA GLY A 54 17.22 -4.92 -24.71
C GLY A 54 16.73 -5.87 -23.61
N GLY A 55 15.63 -5.57 -22.91
CA GLY A 55 15.08 -6.40 -21.82
C GLY A 55 14.83 -7.87 -22.20
N ASP A 56 14.50 -8.14 -23.46
CA ASP A 56 14.16 -9.48 -23.96
C ASP A 56 15.39 -10.30 -24.40
N LEU A 57 16.55 -9.65 -24.59
CA LEU A 57 17.73 -10.29 -25.19
C LEU A 57 18.52 -11.18 -24.21
N LEU A 58 18.28 -11.04 -22.91
CA LEU A 58 18.93 -11.80 -21.81
C LEU A 58 17.91 -12.45 -20.85
N GLY A 59 16.61 -12.39 -21.17
CA GLY A 59 15.51 -12.72 -20.25
C GLY A 59 15.27 -14.23 -20.14
N ASN A 60 15.71 -14.83 -19.04
CA ASN A 60 15.08 -16.05 -18.55
C ASN A 60 14.34 -15.72 -17.25
N ALA A 61 13.22 -16.42 -17.00
CA ALA A 61 12.32 -16.14 -15.88
C ALA A 61 13.00 -16.17 -14.49
N GLY A 62 14.10 -16.92 -14.34
CA GLY A 62 14.88 -16.94 -13.10
C GLY A 62 15.71 -15.68 -12.88
N VAL A 63 16.21 -15.05 -13.95
CA VAL A 63 16.95 -13.79 -13.85
C VAL A 63 15.99 -12.64 -13.53
N ASP A 64 14.77 -12.66 -14.06
CA ASP A 64 13.76 -11.65 -13.75
C ASP A 64 13.27 -11.75 -12.31
N ALA A 65 13.03 -12.96 -11.81
CA ALA A 65 12.71 -13.17 -10.39
C ALA A 65 13.84 -12.71 -9.46
N ALA A 66 15.11 -12.98 -9.80
CA ALA A 66 16.24 -12.50 -9.02
C ALA A 66 16.39 -10.97 -9.05
N ARG A 67 16.06 -10.34 -10.17
CA ARG A 67 16.05 -8.87 -10.31
C ARG A 67 14.94 -8.24 -9.47
N ASP A 68 13.73 -8.80 -9.50
CA ASP A 68 12.62 -8.31 -8.69
C ASP A 68 12.93 -8.36 -7.20
N LEU A 69 13.58 -9.45 -6.74
CA LEU A 69 14.04 -9.57 -5.36
C LEU A 69 15.11 -8.53 -5.02
N LEU A 70 16.06 -8.27 -5.93
CA LEU A 70 17.07 -7.23 -5.74
C LEU A 70 16.44 -5.83 -5.67
N ASP A 71 15.46 -5.54 -6.52
CA ASP A 71 14.77 -4.25 -6.51
C ASP A 71 13.94 -4.05 -5.25
N MET A 72 13.30 -5.12 -4.76
CA MET A 72 12.58 -5.06 -3.48
C MET A 72 13.53 -4.70 -2.34
N GLU A 73 14.71 -5.31 -2.28
CA GLU A 73 15.70 -4.98 -1.24
C GLU A 73 16.31 -3.59 -1.44
N LEU A 74 16.58 -3.20 -2.68
CA LEU A 74 17.07 -1.85 -2.97
C LEU A 74 16.02 -0.80 -2.59
N ALA A 75 14.76 -1.04 -2.91
CA ALA A 75 13.65 -0.16 -2.58
C ALA A 75 13.39 -0.09 -1.07
N ARG A 76 13.49 -1.23 -0.37
CA ARG A 76 13.41 -1.29 1.10
C ARG A 76 14.58 -0.56 1.75
N ALA A 77 15.80 -0.71 1.23
CA ALA A 77 16.98 -0.02 1.72
C ALA A 77 16.94 1.48 1.41
N ALA A 78 16.28 1.86 0.31
CA ALA A 78 16.06 3.23 -0.13
C ALA A 78 14.96 3.93 0.68
N ALA A 79 13.90 3.23 1.10
CA ALA A 79 12.86 3.85 1.90
C ALA A 79 13.41 4.43 3.21
N GLY A 80 13.15 5.71 3.44
CA GLY A 80 13.69 6.46 4.58
C GLY A 80 15.18 6.84 4.48
N ARG A 81 15.99 6.28 3.56
CA ARG A 81 17.43 6.62 3.36
C ARG A 81 17.76 7.28 2.02
N ALA A 82 17.03 6.97 0.96
CA ALA A 82 17.17 7.58 -0.36
C ALA A 82 16.67 9.03 -0.38
N GLY A 83 15.93 9.45 0.66
CA GLY A 83 15.61 10.87 0.88
C GLY A 83 14.66 11.46 -0.15
N LEU A 84 13.74 10.65 -0.71
CA LEU A 84 12.72 11.17 -1.64
C LEU A 84 11.70 12.07 -0.93
N GLY A 85 11.55 11.92 0.39
CA GLY A 85 10.69 12.76 1.23
C GLY A 85 9.19 12.45 1.07
N ILE A 86 8.84 11.34 0.43
CA ILE A 86 7.45 10.92 0.24
C ILE A 86 6.89 10.45 1.59
N ALA A 87 7.66 9.66 2.33
CA ALA A 87 7.27 9.23 3.67
C ALA A 87 7.01 10.43 4.60
N ASP A 88 7.92 11.42 4.57
CA ASP A 88 7.80 12.64 5.38
C ASP A 88 6.60 13.50 4.96
N ALA A 89 6.31 13.58 3.65
CA ALA A 89 5.14 14.29 3.15
C ALA A 89 3.83 13.62 3.58
N ILE A 90 3.77 12.29 3.54
CA ILE A 90 2.64 11.49 4.02
C ILE A 90 2.45 11.74 5.52
N GLU A 91 3.50 11.62 6.33
CA GLU A 91 3.39 11.90 7.75
C GLU A 91 2.91 13.32 8.03
N ARG A 92 3.48 14.33 7.36
CA ARG A 92 3.04 15.72 7.54
C ARG A 92 1.56 15.90 7.22
N GLN A 93 1.05 15.21 6.20
CA GLN A 93 -0.35 15.32 5.77
C GLN A 93 -1.31 14.55 6.70
N PHE A 94 -0.92 13.37 7.16
CA PHE A 94 -1.81 12.45 7.88
C PHE A 94 -1.61 12.44 9.41
N ALA A 95 -0.50 12.98 9.92
CA ALA A 95 -0.25 13.06 11.36
C ALA A 95 -1.38 13.78 12.15
N PRO A 96 -2.00 14.86 11.64
CA PRO A 96 -3.15 15.45 12.32
C PRO A 96 -4.35 14.50 12.40
N LEU A 97 -4.56 13.65 11.38
CA LEU A 97 -5.71 12.74 11.31
C LEU A 97 -5.56 11.52 12.23
N VAL A 98 -4.33 11.14 12.58
CA VAL A 98 -4.03 10.01 13.48
C VAL A 98 -3.99 10.45 14.95
N LYS A 99 -3.71 11.73 15.24
CA LYS A 99 -3.71 12.29 16.61
C LYS A 99 -5.07 12.75 17.12
N VAL A 100 -6.06 12.94 16.25
CA VAL A 100 -7.39 13.41 16.64
C VAL A 100 -8.22 12.23 17.16
N ARG A 101 -8.08 11.95 18.46
CA ARG A 101 -9.14 11.46 19.36
C ARG A 101 -8.86 11.90 20.80
#